data_AF-B0SP49-F1
#
_entry.id   AF-B0SP49-F1
#
_cell.length_a   1.000
_cell.length_b   1.000
_cell.length_c   1.000
_cell.angle_alpha   90.00
_cell.angle_beta   90.00
_cell.angle_gamma   90.00
#
_symmetry.space_group_name_H-M   'P 1'
#
loop_
_entity.id
_entity.type
_entity.pdbx_description
1 polymer ?
#
loop_
_entity_poly.entity_id
_entity_poly.type
_entity_poly.pdbx_seq_one_letter_code
_entity_poly.pdbx_strand_id
1 'polypeptide(L)'
;MKFLQPIIIFSILLTLGNCAELFSSKDKDNNNDAILAALLSNSGTCGQSARSGAAGTGTRYNFFGCSGDATTTLLGLGFTAQNITFNGGLSGTSDASTIVTRGSSLSSSGGSKKAGIEITYVLNNASSILKANLPSEASINGPGFSIFATGANKLVNDAASAFDDKPASWSSSVGVEKILCLEVHEEGTGAHIFGWEGSCDTVNRNSYQFEQEDVALAVSGDRVALKLNNVVVKSMTIYSSVIGLGAMIR
;
A
#
# COMPACT_ATOMS: atom_id res chain seq x y z
N MET A 1 -45.98 6.78 28.10
CA MET A 1 -44.67 7.01 27.46
C MET A 1 -44.49 6.04 26.29
N LYS A 2 -44.99 6.40 25.09
CA LYS A 2 -44.81 5.66 23.83
C LYS A 2 -45.06 6.61 22.65
N PHE A 3 -44.08 7.43 22.25
CA PHE A 3 -44.21 8.33 21.09
C PHE A 3 -42.84 8.73 20.49
N LEU A 4 -41.93 7.79 20.28
CA LEU A 4 -40.62 8.08 19.67
C LEU A 4 -40.22 7.15 18.51
N GLN A 5 -41.14 6.33 18.00
CA GLN A 5 -40.84 5.39 16.92
C GLN A 5 -41.13 5.84 15.46
N PRO A 6 -41.85 6.93 15.12
CA PRO A 6 -42.12 7.21 13.70
C PRO A 6 -41.06 8.09 13.00
N ILE A 7 -40.13 8.74 13.71
CA ILE A 7 -39.21 9.72 13.09
C ILE A 7 -38.03 9.04 12.37
N ILE A 8 -37.63 7.84 12.77
CA ILE A 8 -36.47 7.14 12.17
C ILE A 8 -36.81 6.51 10.80
N ILE A 9 -38.09 6.27 10.50
CA ILE A 9 -38.52 5.67 9.22
C ILE A 9 -38.57 6.72 8.10
N PHE A 10 -38.80 7.99 8.42
CA PHE A 10 -38.93 9.05 7.41
C PHE A 10 -37.57 9.52 6.85
N SER A 11 -36.49 9.45 7.65
CA SER A 11 -35.13 9.80 7.22
C SER A 11 -34.43 8.69 6.41
N ILE A 12 -34.95 7.46 6.40
CA ILE A 12 -34.49 6.36 5.54
C ILE A 12 -35.16 6.42 4.15
N LEU A 13 -36.34 7.02 4.03
CA LEU A 13 -37.05 7.17 2.76
C LEU A 13 -36.55 8.36 1.92
N LEU A 14 -36.02 9.41 2.56
CA LEU A 14 -35.50 10.59 1.86
C LEU A 14 -34.10 10.39 1.26
N THR A 15 -33.35 9.35 1.66
CA THR A 15 -32.04 9.01 1.05
C THR A 15 -32.16 8.05 -0.14
N LEU A 16 -33.35 7.46 -0.38
CA LEU A 16 -33.63 6.63 -1.56
C LEU A 16 -34.24 7.44 -2.73
N GLY A 17 -34.68 8.68 -2.49
CA GLY A 17 -35.28 9.55 -3.51
C GLY A 17 -34.30 10.11 -4.55
N ASN A 18 -33.00 10.14 -4.24
CA ASN A 18 -31.96 10.58 -5.20
C ASN A 18 -31.37 9.42 -6.03
N CYS A 19 -31.88 8.20 -5.88
CA CYS A 19 -31.43 7.03 -6.65
C CYS A 19 -32.44 6.58 -7.72
N ALA A 20 -33.62 7.20 -7.80
CA ALA A 20 -34.63 6.83 -8.79
C ALA A 20 -34.34 7.41 -10.19
N GLU A 21 -33.51 8.45 -10.32
CA GLU A 21 -33.15 9.02 -11.63
C GLU A 21 -32.03 8.23 -12.35
N LEU A 22 -31.32 7.32 -11.67
CA LEU A 22 -30.31 6.47 -12.30
C LEU A 22 -30.91 5.31 -13.10
N PHE A 23 -32.22 5.03 -12.94
CA PHE A 23 -32.89 3.92 -13.61
C PHE A 23 -34.00 4.35 -14.59
N SER A 24 -34.04 5.64 -14.94
CA SER A 24 -34.94 6.16 -15.99
C SER A 24 -34.15 6.74 -17.16
N SER A 25 -33.34 5.91 -17.82
CA SER A 25 -33.01 6.12 -19.22
C SER A 25 -33.63 5.00 -20.04
N LYS A 26 -34.50 5.39 -20.95
CA LYS A 26 -35.27 4.50 -21.83
C LYS A 26 -34.44 4.12 -23.06
N ASP A 27 -33.14 3.94 -22.91
CA ASP A 27 -32.23 3.55 -23.97
C ASP A 27 -31.30 2.45 -23.44
N LYS A 28 -31.29 1.33 -24.16
CA LYS A 28 -30.44 0.17 -23.88
C LYS A 28 -28.98 0.53 -24.16
N ASP A 29 -28.30 1.10 -23.19
CA ASP A 29 -26.84 1.12 -23.16
C ASP A 29 -26.35 0.62 -21.80
N ASN A 30 -25.26 -0.14 -21.84
CA ASN A 30 -24.79 -1.02 -20.77
C ASN A 30 -24.59 -0.29 -19.42
N ASN A 31 -25.46 -0.59 -18.44
CA ASN A 31 -25.35 -0.15 -17.04
C ASN A 31 -24.07 -0.62 -16.31
N ASN A 32 -23.18 -1.36 -16.98
CA ASN A 32 -21.90 -1.77 -16.42
C ASN A 32 -21.02 -0.57 -16.08
N ASP A 33 -21.07 0.52 -16.86
CA ASP A 33 -20.27 1.71 -16.61
C ASP A 33 -20.78 2.52 -15.43
N ALA A 34 -22.10 2.56 -15.21
CA ALA A 34 -22.70 3.20 -14.04
C ALA A 34 -22.47 2.39 -12.75
N ILE A 35 -22.48 1.06 -12.84
CA ILE A 35 -22.11 0.17 -11.72
C ILE A 35 -20.61 0.29 -11.42
N LEU A 36 -19.75 0.33 -12.45
CA LEU A 36 -18.31 0.50 -12.31
C LEU A 36 -17.98 1.89 -11.75
N ALA A 37 -18.66 2.95 -12.22
CA ALA A 37 -18.53 4.31 -11.70
C ALA A 37 -19.03 4.41 -10.25
N ALA A 38 -20.14 3.76 -9.88
CA ALA A 38 -20.64 3.70 -8.51
C ALA A 38 -19.72 2.87 -7.56
N LEU A 39 -19.00 1.89 -8.10
CA LEU A 39 -17.98 1.13 -7.38
C LEU A 39 -16.68 1.96 -7.19
N LEU A 40 -16.38 2.86 -8.13
CA LEU A 40 -15.20 3.72 -8.14
C LEU A 40 -15.40 5.05 -7.38
N SER A 41 -16.64 5.50 -7.17
CA SER A 41 -16.95 6.82 -6.59
C SER A 41 -16.97 6.85 -5.06
N ASN A 42 -16.73 5.74 -4.38
CA ASN A 42 -16.83 5.68 -2.92
C ASN A 42 -15.44 5.86 -2.30
N SER A 43 -15.17 7.05 -1.78
CA SER A 43 -13.92 7.46 -1.12
C SER A 43 -13.75 6.77 0.24
N GLY A 44 -13.58 5.45 0.22
CA GLY A 44 -13.47 4.57 1.38
C GLY A 44 -13.63 3.07 1.08
N THR A 45 -13.95 2.68 -0.16
CA THR A 45 -14.14 1.27 -0.53
C THR A 45 -12.88 0.64 -1.09
N CYS A 46 -12.85 -0.69 -1.05
CA CYS A 46 -11.89 -1.54 -1.73
C CYS A 46 -11.66 -1.08 -3.17
N GLY A 47 -10.41 -0.91 -3.60
CA GLY A 47 -10.13 -0.54 -4.98
C GLY A 47 -8.77 0.09 -5.19
N GLN A 48 -8.59 0.61 -6.40
CA GLN A 48 -7.43 1.42 -6.77
C GLN A 48 -7.87 2.79 -7.27
N SER A 49 -7.04 3.79 -7.06
CA SER A 49 -7.25 5.17 -7.51
C SER A 49 -5.92 5.82 -7.86
N ALA A 50 -5.94 6.77 -8.79
CA ALA A 50 -4.77 7.59 -9.06
C ALA A 50 -4.44 8.46 -7.84
N ARG A 51 -3.16 8.59 -7.51
CA ARG A 51 -2.65 9.51 -6.50
C ARG A 51 -1.81 10.59 -7.17
N SER A 52 -2.02 11.83 -6.77
CA SER A 52 -1.15 12.96 -7.10
C SER A 52 -0.99 13.83 -5.85
N GLY A 53 0.23 14.24 -5.54
CA GLY A 53 0.57 15.03 -4.36
C GLY A 53 1.99 15.56 -4.40
N ALA A 54 2.51 16.01 -3.26
CA ALA A 54 3.90 16.45 -3.14
C ALA A 54 4.87 15.29 -3.40
N ALA A 55 4.49 14.04 -3.07
CA ALA A 55 5.17 12.78 -3.46
C ALA A 55 5.14 12.49 -4.97
N GLY A 56 4.48 13.34 -5.74
CA GLY A 56 4.29 13.21 -7.17
C GLY A 56 3.12 12.29 -7.49
N THR A 57 3.24 11.48 -8.53
CA THR A 57 2.14 10.64 -9.04
C THR A 57 2.31 9.19 -8.65
N GLY A 58 1.20 8.46 -8.53
CA GLY A 58 1.21 7.04 -8.23
C GLY A 58 -0.17 6.40 -8.31
N THR A 59 -0.24 5.14 -7.88
CA THR A 59 -1.48 4.40 -7.73
C THR A 59 -1.68 4.05 -6.27
N ARG A 60 -2.80 4.48 -5.70
CA ARG A 60 -3.22 4.10 -4.35
C ARG A 60 -4.13 2.89 -4.43
N TYR A 61 -3.77 1.85 -3.70
CA TYR A 61 -4.56 0.66 -3.44
C TYR A 61 -5.17 0.78 -2.04
N ASN A 62 -6.49 0.83 -1.98
CA ASN A 62 -7.24 0.79 -0.73
C ASN A 62 -7.74 -0.64 -0.50
N PHE A 63 -7.27 -1.27 0.57
CA PHE A 63 -7.67 -2.60 0.99
C PHE A 63 -8.72 -2.57 2.09
N PHE A 64 -8.92 -1.41 2.71
CA PHE A 64 -9.98 -1.21 3.69
C PHE A 64 -11.36 -1.36 3.01
N GLY A 65 -12.23 -2.15 3.63
CA GLY A 65 -13.55 -2.47 3.08
C GLY A 65 -13.55 -3.51 1.95
N CYS A 66 -12.40 -4.10 1.59
CA CYS A 66 -12.38 -5.28 0.73
C CYS A 66 -13.01 -6.49 1.44
N SER A 67 -13.66 -7.35 0.67
CA SER A 67 -14.33 -8.56 1.17
C SER A 67 -14.39 -9.64 0.08
N GLY A 68 -14.77 -10.86 0.44
CA GLY A 68 -14.84 -11.99 -0.48
C GLY A 68 -13.49 -12.70 -0.67
N ASP A 69 -13.33 -13.37 -1.81
CA ASP A 69 -12.10 -14.10 -2.13
C ASP A 69 -10.94 -13.13 -2.39
N ALA A 70 -9.94 -13.16 -1.51
CA ALA A 70 -8.81 -12.24 -1.57
C ALA A 70 -7.97 -12.43 -2.83
N THR A 71 -7.75 -13.67 -3.25
CA THR A 71 -6.96 -13.99 -4.46
C THR A 71 -7.58 -13.39 -5.70
N THR A 72 -8.89 -13.60 -5.91
CA THR A 72 -9.62 -13.08 -7.07
C THR A 72 -9.69 -11.55 -7.05
N THR A 73 -9.94 -10.95 -5.89
CA THR A 73 -10.03 -9.50 -5.75
C THR A 73 -8.68 -8.83 -6.03
N LEU A 74 -7.60 -9.35 -5.45
CA LEU A 74 -6.25 -8.85 -5.64
C LEU A 74 -5.77 -9.07 -7.08
N LEU A 75 -6.18 -10.17 -7.72
CA LEU A 75 -5.92 -10.40 -9.15
C LEU A 75 -6.52 -9.29 -10.02
N GLY A 76 -7.75 -8.85 -9.72
CA GLY A 76 -8.40 -7.72 -10.38
C GLY A 76 -7.72 -6.38 -10.12
N LEU A 77 -7.06 -6.22 -8.97
CA LEU A 77 -6.23 -5.06 -8.64
C LEU A 77 -4.79 -5.15 -9.18
N GLY A 78 -4.46 -6.22 -9.92
CA GLY A 78 -3.14 -6.37 -10.54
C GLY A 78 -2.08 -7.03 -9.66
N PHE A 79 -2.47 -7.82 -8.65
CA PHE A 79 -1.56 -8.56 -7.78
C PHE A 79 -1.69 -10.08 -7.97
N THR A 80 -0.60 -10.81 -7.74
CA THR A 80 -0.69 -12.19 -7.26
C THR A 80 -0.74 -12.18 -5.74
N ALA A 81 -1.46 -13.12 -5.15
CA ALA A 81 -1.64 -13.21 -3.71
C ALA A 81 -1.56 -14.66 -3.25
N GLN A 82 -1.01 -14.88 -2.06
CA GLN A 82 -0.92 -16.18 -1.41
C GLN A 82 -1.15 -16.04 0.09
N ASN A 83 -2.01 -16.88 0.65
CA ASN A 83 -2.33 -16.90 2.09
C ASN A 83 -2.81 -15.54 2.63
N ILE A 84 -3.58 -14.80 1.82
CA ILE A 84 -4.14 -13.50 2.20
C ILE A 84 -5.64 -13.64 2.44
N THR A 85 -6.15 -12.92 3.43
CA THR A 85 -7.59 -12.70 3.64
C THR A 85 -7.86 -11.22 3.84
N PHE A 86 -9.13 -10.84 3.71
CA PHE A 86 -9.58 -9.50 4.10
C PHE A 86 -10.11 -9.49 5.53
N ASN A 87 -9.48 -8.69 6.39
CA ASN A 87 -9.88 -8.49 7.78
C ASN A 87 -9.63 -7.02 8.18
N GLY A 88 -10.52 -6.12 7.72
CA GLY A 88 -10.32 -4.67 7.87
C GLY A 88 -9.13 -4.12 7.06
N GLY A 89 -8.70 -4.85 6.03
CA GLY A 89 -7.48 -4.65 5.24
C GLY A 89 -6.91 -6.00 4.79
N LEU A 90 -5.73 -6.02 4.18
CA LEU A 90 -5.00 -7.26 3.89
C LEU A 90 -4.45 -7.85 5.18
N SER A 91 -4.80 -9.09 5.48
CA SER A 91 -4.22 -9.86 6.58
C SER A 91 -3.57 -11.11 6.04
N GLY A 92 -2.36 -11.41 6.51
CA GLY A 92 -1.75 -12.71 6.29
C GLY A 92 -2.42 -13.80 7.14
N THR A 93 -2.49 -15.02 6.62
CA THR A 93 -2.95 -16.21 7.37
C THR A 93 -1.80 -17.14 7.78
N SER A 94 -0.58 -16.87 7.32
CA SER A 94 0.66 -17.55 7.71
C SER A 94 1.91 -16.68 7.51
N ASP A 95 3.07 -17.14 7.95
CA ASP A 95 4.37 -16.46 7.71
C ASP A 95 4.76 -16.40 6.21
N ALA A 96 4.10 -17.19 5.37
CA ALA A 96 4.28 -17.21 3.91
C ALA A 96 3.23 -16.34 3.19
N SER A 97 2.54 -15.45 3.88
CA SER A 97 1.50 -14.61 3.25
C SER A 97 2.13 -13.50 2.44
N THR A 98 1.77 -13.43 1.16
CA THR A 98 2.42 -12.50 0.22
C THR A 98 1.44 -11.92 -0.77
N ILE A 99 1.72 -10.68 -1.18
CA ILE A 99 1.18 -10.10 -2.40
C ILE A 99 2.32 -9.55 -3.26
N VAL A 100 2.20 -9.65 -4.58
CA VAL A 100 3.19 -9.13 -5.53
C VAL A 100 2.46 -8.50 -6.70
N THR A 101 2.88 -7.31 -7.13
CA THR A 101 2.33 -6.71 -8.35
C THR A 101 2.63 -7.58 -9.58
N ARG A 102 1.68 -7.70 -10.50
CA ARG A 102 1.80 -8.56 -11.70
C ARG A 102 2.59 -7.93 -12.85
N GLY A 103 2.80 -6.62 -12.79
CA GLY A 103 3.58 -5.87 -13.76
C GLY A 103 4.36 -4.75 -13.09
N SER A 104 5.11 -4.01 -13.90
CA SER A 104 5.86 -2.83 -13.45
C SER A 104 4.95 -1.88 -12.68
N SER A 105 5.40 -1.49 -11.50
CA SER A 105 4.67 -0.60 -10.60
C SER A 105 5.32 0.78 -10.51
N LEU A 106 6.48 0.95 -11.16
CA LEU A 106 7.40 2.06 -10.92
C LEU A 106 7.55 3.00 -12.11
N SER A 107 7.21 2.55 -13.32
CA SER A 107 7.17 3.41 -14.51
C SER A 107 6.27 2.85 -15.60
N SER A 108 5.68 3.72 -16.41
CA SER A 108 4.90 3.32 -17.59
C SER A 108 5.77 2.75 -18.73
N SER A 109 7.08 3.00 -18.70
CA SER A 109 8.04 2.52 -19.70
C SER A 109 8.76 1.23 -19.28
N GLY A 110 8.58 0.75 -18.04
CA GLY A 110 9.42 -0.29 -17.45
C GLY A 110 10.85 0.20 -17.15
N GLY A 111 11.56 -0.51 -16.26
CA GLY A 111 13.01 -0.32 -16.07
C GLY A 111 13.45 0.76 -15.07
N SER A 112 12.52 1.47 -14.42
CA SER A 112 12.89 2.33 -13.29
C SER A 112 13.26 1.47 -12.08
N LYS A 113 14.54 1.47 -11.71
CA LYS A 113 15.07 0.78 -10.52
C LYS A 113 14.85 1.61 -9.25
N LYS A 114 13.63 2.08 -9.08
CA LYS A 114 13.26 3.02 -8.02
C LYS A 114 11.81 2.84 -7.63
N ALA A 115 11.55 2.54 -6.36
CA ALA A 115 10.22 2.45 -5.79
C ALA A 115 10.03 3.43 -4.65
N GLY A 116 9.03 4.29 -4.78
CA GLY A 116 8.44 5.01 -3.66
C GLY A 116 7.16 4.31 -3.19
N ILE A 117 7.05 4.01 -1.90
CA ILE A 117 5.93 3.25 -1.34
C ILE A 117 5.44 3.95 -0.07
N GLU A 118 4.14 4.27 -0.01
CA GLU A 118 3.47 4.64 1.24
C GLU A 118 2.62 3.47 1.72
N ILE A 119 2.73 3.09 2.98
CA ILE A 119 1.94 1.99 3.55
C ILE A 119 1.23 2.45 4.82
N THR A 120 -0.07 2.19 4.89
CA THR A 120 -0.88 2.33 6.12
C THR A 120 -1.17 0.95 6.69
N TYR A 121 -0.76 0.69 7.93
CA TYR A 121 -0.83 -0.64 8.53
C TYR A 121 -1.08 -0.59 10.05
N VAL A 122 -1.47 -1.75 10.61
CA VAL A 122 -1.59 -2.01 12.04
C VAL A 122 -0.90 -3.34 12.35
N LEU A 123 0.05 -3.35 13.29
CA LEU A 123 0.66 -4.57 13.80
C LEU A 123 -0.20 -5.14 14.93
N ASN A 124 -0.60 -6.41 14.85
CA ASN A 124 -1.54 -6.98 15.81
C ASN A 124 -0.87 -7.41 17.13
N ASN A 125 0.43 -7.70 17.11
CA ASN A 125 1.20 -8.16 18.27
C ASN A 125 2.71 -7.86 18.12
N ALA A 126 3.50 -8.16 19.15
CA ALA A 126 4.93 -7.88 19.17
C ALA A 126 5.75 -8.71 18.15
N SER A 127 5.25 -9.87 17.73
CA SER A 127 5.87 -10.72 16.70
C SER A 127 5.38 -10.39 15.28
N SER A 128 4.58 -9.34 15.11
CA SER A 128 4.09 -8.94 13.80
C SER A 128 5.21 -8.40 12.94
N ILE A 129 5.23 -8.84 11.69
CA ILE A 129 6.24 -8.45 10.70
C ILE A 129 5.52 -8.05 9.42
N LEU A 130 5.86 -6.86 8.93
CA LEU A 130 5.52 -6.41 7.59
C LEU A 130 6.82 -6.26 6.79
N LYS A 131 6.98 -7.02 5.72
CA LYS A 131 8.07 -6.79 4.77
C LYS A 131 7.52 -6.10 3.53
N ALA A 132 8.21 -5.07 3.05
CA ALA A 132 7.94 -4.40 1.79
C ALA A 132 9.23 -4.39 0.98
N ASN A 133 9.21 -4.95 -0.23
CA ASN A 133 10.44 -5.14 -1.00
C ASN A 133 10.22 -5.07 -2.51
N LEU A 134 11.32 -4.88 -3.24
CA LEU A 134 11.35 -4.87 -4.71
C LEU A 134 11.85 -6.24 -5.18
N PRO A 135 10.96 -7.19 -5.49
CA PRO A 135 11.37 -8.52 -5.92
C PRO A 135 12.03 -8.47 -7.31
N SER A 136 12.94 -9.40 -7.57
CA SER A 136 13.41 -9.70 -8.93
C SER A 136 12.35 -10.47 -9.73
N GLU A 137 12.54 -10.67 -11.03
CA GLU A 137 11.65 -11.53 -11.82
C GLU A 137 11.67 -12.99 -11.33
N ALA A 138 12.85 -13.49 -10.97
CA ALA A 138 13.09 -14.88 -10.59
C ALA A 138 12.78 -15.20 -9.12
N SER A 139 12.60 -14.19 -8.26
CA SER A 139 12.38 -14.37 -6.83
C SER A 139 11.52 -13.27 -6.23
N ILE A 140 10.67 -13.62 -5.27
CA ILE A 140 9.96 -12.63 -4.44
C ILE A 140 10.90 -11.86 -3.49
N ASN A 141 12.18 -12.21 -3.45
CA ASN A 141 13.16 -11.57 -2.59
C ASN A 141 13.85 -10.42 -3.34
N GLY A 142 14.27 -9.40 -2.58
CA GLY A 142 15.02 -8.25 -3.10
C GLY A 142 15.26 -7.21 -2.00
N PRO A 143 15.76 -6.01 -2.36
CA PRO A 143 16.00 -4.94 -1.39
C PRO A 143 14.67 -4.38 -0.85
N GLY A 144 14.67 -3.95 0.41
CA GLY A 144 13.50 -3.32 1.01
C GLY A 144 13.58 -3.18 2.52
N PHE A 145 12.43 -3.36 3.15
CA PHE A 145 12.19 -3.07 4.56
C PHE A 145 11.58 -4.28 5.27
N SER A 146 12.00 -4.51 6.51
CA SER A 146 11.33 -5.39 7.46
C SER A 146 10.89 -4.57 8.66
N ILE A 147 9.59 -4.33 8.78
CA ILE A 147 8.95 -3.47 9.77
C ILE A 147 8.41 -4.32 10.91
N PHE A 148 8.69 -3.89 12.14
CA PHE A 148 8.28 -4.55 13.39
C PHE A 148 7.77 -3.50 14.40
N ALA A 149 7.36 -3.97 15.57
CA ALA A 149 6.70 -3.13 16.58
C ALA A 149 7.51 -1.89 16.99
N THR A 150 8.83 -1.99 17.07
CA THR A 150 9.70 -0.95 17.66
C THR A 150 10.70 -0.36 16.67
N GLY A 151 10.58 -0.66 15.37
CA GLY A 151 11.50 -0.18 14.36
C GLY A 151 11.34 -0.87 13.02
N ALA A 152 12.34 -0.64 12.17
CA ALA A 152 12.50 -1.33 10.91
C ALA A 152 13.96 -1.71 10.67
N ASN A 153 14.14 -2.72 9.83
CA ASN A 153 15.43 -3.22 9.37
C ASN A 153 15.50 -3.11 7.85
N LYS A 154 16.71 -2.97 7.31
CA LYS A 154 16.95 -3.19 5.90
C LYS A 154 16.71 -4.65 5.57
N LEU A 155 16.18 -4.92 4.39
CA LEU A 155 15.96 -6.26 3.88
C LEU A 155 16.87 -6.48 2.67
N VAL A 156 17.66 -7.55 2.70
CA VAL A 156 18.53 -7.97 1.60
C VAL A 156 18.23 -9.44 1.32
N ASN A 157 17.55 -9.73 0.22
CA ASN A 157 17.15 -11.09 -0.16
C ASN A 157 16.44 -11.87 0.98
N ASP A 158 15.47 -11.22 1.63
CA ASP A 158 14.69 -11.74 2.77
C ASP A 158 15.41 -11.80 4.13
N ALA A 159 16.73 -11.56 4.15
CA ALA A 159 17.50 -11.40 5.38
C ALA A 159 17.35 -9.95 5.91
N ALA A 160 16.86 -9.83 7.14
CA ALA A 160 16.69 -8.53 7.79
C ALA A 160 17.89 -8.23 8.70
N SER A 161 18.43 -7.02 8.60
CA SER A 161 19.48 -6.50 9.50
C SER A 161 19.26 -5.02 9.77
N ALA A 162 19.87 -4.48 10.83
CA ALA A 162 19.73 -3.08 11.17
C ALA A 162 20.21 -2.16 10.02
N PHE A 163 19.63 -0.97 9.92
CA PHE A 163 20.20 0.11 9.11
C PHE A 163 21.50 0.60 9.78
N ASP A 164 22.60 0.65 9.02
CA ASP A 164 23.93 0.97 9.58
C ASP A 164 24.14 2.50 9.65
N ASP A 165 23.72 3.24 8.62
CA ASP A 165 23.95 4.69 8.52
C ASP A 165 22.98 5.46 9.42
N LYS A 166 21.70 5.05 9.40
CA LYS A 166 20.67 5.63 10.27
C LYS A 166 19.65 4.59 10.73
N PRO A 167 19.77 4.08 11.98
CA PRO A 167 18.85 3.09 12.53
C PRO A 167 17.39 3.57 12.61
N ALA A 168 16.45 2.68 12.28
CA ALA A 168 15.03 2.92 12.49
C ALA A 168 14.59 2.44 13.87
N SER A 169 14.22 3.35 14.76
CA SER A 169 13.67 3.01 16.09
C SER A 169 12.54 3.95 16.47
N TRP A 170 11.47 3.38 17.02
CA TRP A 170 10.32 4.12 17.53
C TRP A 170 9.67 3.40 18.72
N SER A 171 8.78 4.12 19.43
CA SER A 171 7.93 3.51 20.46
C SER A 171 6.99 2.47 19.85
N SER A 172 6.72 1.38 20.58
CA SER A 172 5.86 0.28 20.11
C SER A 172 4.63 0.74 19.34
N SER A 173 4.43 0.17 18.15
CA SER A 173 3.31 0.45 17.24
C SER A 173 2.22 -0.64 17.25
N VAL A 174 2.25 -1.57 18.21
CA VAL A 174 1.24 -2.63 18.31
C VAL A 174 -0.14 -2.05 18.58
N GLY A 175 -1.12 -2.44 17.77
CA GLY A 175 -2.51 -2.00 17.86
C GLY A 175 -2.73 -0.54 17.42
N VAL A 176 -1.68 0.16 16.98
CA VAL A 176 -1.75 1.56 16.53
C VAL A 176 -1.60 1.58 15.02
N GLU A 177 -2.46 2.35 14.36
CA GLU A 177 -2.31 2.61 12.93
C GLU A 177 -1.09 3.49 12.68
N LYS A 178 -0.24 3.04 11.76
CA LYS A 178 0.97 3.74 11.33
C LYS A 178 0.94 3.96 9.83
N ILE A 179 1.59 5.04 9.43
CA ILE A 179 1.87 5.35 8.02
C ILE A 179 3.39 5.42 7.89
N LEU A 180 3.95 4.70 6.92
CA LEU A 180 5.35 4.80 6.56
C LEU A 180 5.48 5.27 5.12
N CYS A 181 6.45 6.15 4.89
CA CYS A 181 6.92 6.51 3.57
C CYS A 181 8.29 5.88 3.35
N LEU A 182 8.40 5.05 2.31
CA LEU A 182 9.53 4.18 2.05
C LEU A 182 10.06 4.44 0.65
N GLU A 183 11.38 4.45 0.47
CA GLU A 183 11.99 4.51 -0.85
C GLU A 183 13.16 3.53 -0.98
N VAL A 184 13.20 2.83 -2.10
CA VAL A 184 14.36 2.06 -2.56
C VAL A 184 14.72 2.56 -3.94
N HIS A 185 15.99 2.87 -4.20
CA HIS A 185 16.45 3.11 -5.56
C HIS A 185 17.86 2.58 -5.79
N GLU A 186 18.21 2.34 -7.05
CA GLU A 186 19.59 2.03 -7.41
C GLU A 186 20.46 3.28 -7.30
N GLU A 187 21.53 3.19 -6.50
CA GLU A 187 22.57 4.20 -6.39
C GLU A 187 23.93 3.50 -6.50
N GLY A 188 24.78 4.01 -7.40
CA GLY A 188 26.06 3.37 -7.72
C GLY A 188 25.89 1.91 -8.18
N THR A 189 26.52 0.98 -7.47
CA THR A 189 26.45 -0.47 -7.75
C THR A 189 25.42 -1.23 -6.92
N GLY A 190 24.68 -0.52 -6.06
CA GLY A 190 23.82 -1.10 -5.03
C GLY A 190 22.45 -0.46 -4.94
N ALA A 191 21.76 -0.73 -3.84
CA ALA A 191 20.49 -0.10 -3.51
C ALA A 191 20.67 0.90 -2.36
N HIS A 192 20.09 2.09 -2.50
CA HIS A 192 19.86 3.01 -1.42
C HIS A 192 18.45 2.77 -0.87
N ILE A 193 18.34 2.51 0.44
CA ILE A 193 17.09 2.18 1.14
C ILE A 193 16.87 3.17 2.28
N PHE A 194 15.78 3.93 2.25
CA PHE A 194 15.48 4.94 3.28
C PHE A 194 13.99 5.18 3.47
N GLY A 195 13.64 5.91 4.53
CA GLY A 195 12.24 6.26 4.77
C GLY A 195 11.97 7.17 5.96
N TRP A 196 10.68 7.35 6.22
CA TRP A 196 10.12 8.22 7.25
C TRP A 196 8.84 7.60 7.87
N GLU A 197 8.59 7.93 9.12
CA GLU A 197 7.27 7.85 9.75
C GLU A 197 6.40 9.01 9.26
N GLY A 198 5.26 8.69 8.65
CA GLY A 198 4.29 9.65 8.15
C GLY A 198 3.99 9.49 6.66
N SER A 199 3.07 10.33 6.16
CA SER A 199 2.69 10.35 4.75
C SER A 199 3.80 10.91 3.87
N CYS A 200 4.00 10.32 2.69
CA CYS A 200 4.98 10.76 1.71
C CYS A 200 4.76 12.20 1.22
N ASP A 201 3.55 12.74 1.37
CA ASP A 201 3.23 14.12 1.00
C ASP A 201 3.69 15.15 2.03
N THR A 202 3.95 14.73 3.28
CA THR A 202 4.20 15.65 4.40
C THR A 202 5.56 15.45 5.08
N VAL A 203 6.25 14.35 4.79
CA VAL A 203 7.55 14.05 5.41
C VAL A 203 8.64 15.06 4.99
N ASN A 204 9.58 15.32 5.90
CA ASN A 204 10.71 16.20 5.62
C ASN A 204 11.75 15.48 4.74
N ARG A 205 11.74 15.77 3.44
CA ARG A 205 12.64 15.13 2.46
C ARG A 205 14.12 15.44 2.63
N ASN A 206 14.45 16.47 3.40
CA ASN A 206 15.84 16.82 3.69
C ASN A 206 16.42 16.04 4.86
N SER A 207 15.63 15.19 5.51
CA SER A 207 16.06 14.42 6.67
C SER A 207 15.30 13.10 6.75
N TYR A 208 15.86 12.07 6.11
CA TYR A 208 15.44 10.67 6.29
C TYR A 208 15.43 10.30 7.77
N GLN A 209 14.52 9.44 8.23
CA GLN A 209 14.53 8.97 9.62
C GLN A 209 15.33 7.70 9.80
N PHE A 210 15.45 6.91 8.74
CA PHE A 210 16.28 5.72 8.66
C PHE A 210 16.77 5.53 7.23
N GLU A 211 17.96 4.96 7.10
CA GLU A 211 18.72 4.99 5.86
C GLU A 211 19.82 3.93 5.86
N GLN A 212 20.03 3.35 4.68
CA GLN A 212 21.21 2.59 4.32
C GLN A 212 21.61 2.97 2.89
N GLU A 213 22.79 3.55 2.77
CA GLU A 213 23.48 3.76 1.50
C GLU A 213 24.17 2.45 1.06
N ASP A 214 24.41 2.31 -0.25
CA ASP A 214 25.26 1.27 -0.85
C ASP A 214 24.98 -0.19 -0.43
N VAL A 215 23.71 -0.58 -0.32
CA VAL A 215 23.37 -2.00 -0.12
C VAL A 215 23.86 -2.80 -1.31
N ALA A 216 24.78 -3.75 -1.09
CA ALA A 216 25.38 -4.61 -2.12
C ALA A 216 24.39 -5.64 -2.71
N LEU A 217 23.31 -5.15 -3.31
CA LEU A 217 22.27 -5.92 -3.99
C LEU A 217 21.72 -5.10 -5.16
N ALA A 218 21.78 -5.68 -6.35
CA ALA A 218 21.22 -5.04 -7.54
C ALA A 218 19.69 -4.91 -7.41
N VAL A 219 19.18 -3.71 -7.69
CA VAL A 219 17.75 -3.48 -7.87
C VAL A 219 17.37 -4.07 -9.24
N SER A 220 16.87 -5.29 -9.20
CA SER A 220 16.70 -6.16 -10.38
C SER A 220 15.26 -6.26 -10.87
N GLY A 221 14.32 -5.54 -10.25
CA GLY A 221 12.92 -5.54 -10.64
C GLY A 221 12.25 -4.20 -10.42
N ASP A 222 11.07 -4.07 -11.02
CA ASP A 222 10.21 -2.90 -10.98
C ASP A 222 8.82 -3.22 -10.40
N ARG A 223 8.75 -4.33 -9.66
CA ARG A 223 7.56 -4.78 -8.94
C ARG A 223 7.66 -4.40 -7.48
N VAL A 224 6.53 -4.47 -6.78
CA VAL A 224 6.45 -4.28 -5.34
C VAL A 224 5.80 -5.52 -4.73
N ALA A 225 6.42 -6.05 -3.68
CA ALA A 225 5.89 -7.15 -2.91
C ALA A 225 5.71 -6.76 -1.45
N LEU A 226 4.66 -7.30 -0.83
CA LEU A 226 4.50 -7.31 0.62
C LEU A 226 4.53 -8.76 1.13
N LYS A 227 5.21 -9.00 2.24
CA LYS A 227 5.05 -10.21 3.05
C LYS A 227 4.43 -9.84 4.40
N LEU A 228 3.36 -10.51 4.78
CA LEU A 228 2.52 -10.16 5.92
C LEU A 228 2.54 -11.28 6.97
N ASN A 229 2.95 -10.95 8.19
CA ASN A 229 2.78 -11.83 9.35
C ASN A 229 2.14 -11.06 10.51
N ASN A 230 0.94 -11.49 10.94
CA ASN A 230 0.17 -10.86 12.01
C ASN A 230 -0.03 -9.33 11.85
N VAL A 231 -0.08 -8.84 10.62
CA VAL A 231 -0.26 -7.42 10.29
C VAL A 231 -1.51 -7.24 9.44
N VAL A 232 -2.20 -6.11 9.63
CA VAL A 232 -3.26 -5.65 8.74
C VAL A 232 -2.75 -4.45 7.93
N VAL A 233 -2.69 -4.57 6.61
CA VAL A 233 -2.37 -3.46 5.69
C VAL A 233 -3.66 -2.88 5.14
N LYS A 234 -3.95 -1.62 5.45
CA LYS A 234 -5.19 -0.94 5.05
C LYS A 234 -5.08 -0.28 3.69
N SER A 235 -3.93 0.31 3.38
CA SER A 235 -3.67 0.87 2.06
C SER A 235 -2.19 0.86 1.74
N MET A 236 -1.89 0.83 0.45
CA MET A 236 -0.56 1.01 -0.10
C MET A 236 -0.64 1.95 -1.29
N THR A 237 0.23 2.95 -1.36
CA THR A 237 0.43 3.76 -2.56
C THR A 237 1.79 3.43 -3.14
N ILE A 238 1.82 3.09 -4.42
CA ILE A 238 3.08 2.94 -5.17
C ILE A 238 3.23 4.17 -6.06
N TYR A 239 4.31 4.91 -5.86
CA TYR A 239 4.62 6.12 -6.60
C TYR A 239 5.43 5.79 -7.85
N SER A 240 5.02 6.39 -8.98
CA SER A 240 5.72 6.31 -10.26
C SER A 240 6.73 7.45 -10.47
N SER A 241 6.84 8.35 -9.48
CA SER A 241 7.80 9.46 -9.45
C SER A 241 8.60 9.48 -8.17
N VAL A 242 9.70 10.23 -8.16
CA VAL A 242 10.63 10.34 -7.03
C VAL A 242 9.97 10.93 -5.77
N ILE A 243 10.13 10.26 -4.62
CA ILE A 243 9.71 10.78 -3.31
C ILE A 243 10.87 11.45 -2.59
N GLY A 244 12.11 10.99 -2.74
CA GLY A 244 13.31 11.68 -2.26
C GLY A 244 13.51 13.07 -2.88
N LEU A 245 14.61 13.74 -2.53
CA LEU A 245 15.02 14.95 -3.25
C LEU A 245 15.34 14.57 -4.70
N GLY A 246 14.41 14.87 -5.61
CA GLY A 246 14.70 14.83 -7.04
C GLY A 246 15.86 15.78 -7.31
N ALA A 247 16.99 15.23 -7.75
CA ALA A 247 18.27 15.89 -7.99
C ALA A 247 19.18 16.11 -6.76
N MET A 248 19.83 15.04 -6.29
CA MET A 248 21.29 15.00 -6.30
C MET A 248 21.73 13.59 -6.72
N ILE A 249 21.89 13.38 -8.03
CA ILE A 249 22.90 12.44 -8.50
C ILE A 249 24.21 13.07 -8.03
N ARG A 250 24.89 12.48 -7.05
CA ARG A 250 26.30 12.78 -6.82
C ARG A 250 27.16 12.02 -7.82
#